data_AF-A0A811KRB9-F1
#
_entry.id   AF-A0A811KRB9-F1
#
_cell.length_a   1.000
_cell.length_b   1.000
_cell.length_c   1.000
_cell.angle_alpha   90.00
_cell.angle_beta   90.00
_cell.angle_gamma   90.00
#
_symmetry.space_group_name_H-M   'P 1'
#
loop_
_entity.id
_entity.type
_entity.pdbx_description
1 polymer ?
#
loop_
_entity_poly.entity_id
_entity_poly.type
_entity_poly.pdbx_seq_one_letter_code
_entity_poly.pdbx_strand_id
1 'polypeptide(L)'
;MAEDSDAEDNQLFEESEATTSEEEESEENYDPNEAAQHLYLSSLGTLSYRDTTDLIEPGTEVKVMVFLVETMVLPFEEIPVNVTGVMYEEVSQYLQNGQIGFITLAMHDDGSSSIAHNVGVLGNLTRVIDKNNGFALVGLCRQRFAVVNEIRHESIRTSDDIVVSWVNSLLVKVLPDTEPNVLMMDQSSTVAKYKGDDRRQYFEYLYGIPSQILYTNDVSYFTGNLIKWFSKFFSEQKLKNELEKGVVSFSYWVARSLPIDNSMKYKMLEEYSTLDRIVVAWKTAQRMNSFACVDCKEVKFRINDIFTVMPSNLSAQFVNPHGYVHEMFTSHKMYGIRVSSHSSLQDSWFPGYSWSILNCNTCLRHIGWLFKNNRRQPNTFYGVTRQAIEVVIDKPVEEE
;
A
#
# COMPACT_ATOMS: atom_id res chain seq x y z
N MET A 1 -93.68 14.12 -10.53
CA MET A 1 -93.39 13.92 -9.09
C MET A 1 -92.34 12.83 -9.05
N ALA A 2 -91.06 13.22 -9.02
CA ALA A 2 -90.27 13.44 -7.80
C ALA A 2 -89.86 12.06 -7.23
N GLU A 3 -88.58 11.67 -7.39
CA GLU A 3 -87.51 11.75 -6.36
C GLU A 3 -87.68 10.59 -5.34
N ASP A 4 -86.70 9.87 -4.81
CA ASP A 4 -85.23 9.81 -4.88
C ASP A 4 -84.77 8.56 -4.09
N SER A 5 -83.46 8.30 -4.07
CA SER A 5 -82.67 7.62 -3.02
C SER A 5 -82.58 6.08 -2.91
N ASP A 6 -81.32 5.63 -3.11
CA ASP A 6 -80.49 4.80 -2.24
C ASP A 6 -80.86 3.36 -1.88
N ALA A 7 -80.06 2.40 -2.40
CA ALA A 7 -79.25 1.45 -1.63
C ALA A 7 -78.71 0.33 -2.55
N GLU A 8 -77.48 0.48 -3.07
CA GLU A 8 -76.73 -0.66 -3.63
C GLU A 8 -75.85 -1.26 -2.54
N ASP A 9 -76.27 -2.43 -2.05
CA ASP A 9 -75.48 -3.38 -1.27
C ASP A 9 -74.48 -4.07 -2.21
N ASN A 10 -73.21 -3.69 -2.13
CA ASN A 10 -72.11 -4.42 -2.77
C ASN A 10 -71.18 -4.99 -1.70
N GLN A 11 -70.93 -6.29 -1.84
CA GLN A 11 -70.31 -7.16 -0.85
C GLN A 11 -68.88 -6.77 -0.51
N LEU A 12 -68.60 -6.85 0.80
CA LEU A 12 -67.30 -6.79 1.45
C LEU A 12 -66.23 -7.64 0.75
N PHE A 13 -65.18 -6.99 0.25
CA PHE A 13 -63.80 -7.48 0.32
C PHE A 13 -62.93 -6.31 0.77
N GLU A 14 -62.38 -6.42 1.97
CA GLU A 14 -61.47 -5.45 2.57
C GLU A 14 -60.14 -5.42 1.78
N GLU A 15 -59.95 -4.39 0.95
CA GLU A 15 -58.62 -3.93 0.58
C GLU A 15 -58.03 -3.21 1.80
N SER A 16 -57.17 -3.92 2.54
CA SER A 16 -56.28 -3.27 3.49
C SER A 16 -55.19 -2.54 2.69
N GLU A 17 -55.20 -1.22 2.78
CA GLU A 17 -54.08 -0.36 2.41
C GLU A 17 -52.84 -0.80 3.20
N ALA A 18 -52.03 -1.67 2.60
CA ALA A 18 -50.66 -1.86 3.03
C ALA A 18 -49.87 -0.64 2.55
N THR A 19 -49.84 0.39 3.39
CA THR A 19 -48.76 1.37 3.42
C THR A 19 -47.45 0.60 3.45
N THR A 20 -46.81 0.48 2.29
CA THR A 20 -45.41 0.10 2.20
C THR A 20 -44.66 1.29 2.74
N SER A 21 -44.37 1.25 4.04
CA SER A 21 -43.30 2.03 4.62
C SER A 21 -42.04 1.66 3.86
N GLU A 22 -41.67 2.47 2.88
CA GLU A 22 -40.27 2.63 2.48
C GLU A 22 -39.56 3.07 3.77
N GLU A 23 -39.10 2.09 4.54
CA GLU A 23 -38.10 2.34 5.56
C GLU A 23 -36.94 2.99 4.81
N GLU A 24 -36.70 4.27 5.09
CA GLU A 24 -35.43 4.92 4.78
C GLU A 24 -34.33 4.15 5.55
N GLU A 25 -33.93 2.98 5.02
CA GLU A 25 -32.78 2.22 5.48
C GLU A 25 -31.58 3.15 5.29
N SER A 26 -31.09 3.70 6.40
CA SER A 26 -29.96 4.63 6.43
C SER A 26 -28.78 4.04 5.65
N GLU A 27 -28.32 4.75 4.61
CA GLU A 27 -27.10 4.36 3.88
C GLU A 27 -25.95 4.20 4.88
N GLU A 28 -25.46 2.97 5.05
CA GLU A 28 -24.34 2.71 5.94
C GLU A 28 -23.03 3.08 5.23
N ASN A 29 -22.28 4.03 5.81
CA ASN A 29 -20.93 4.31 5.35
C ASN A 29 -20.03 3.10 5.64
N TYR A 30 -19.31 2.62 4.62
CA TYR A 30 -18.32 1.56 4.79
C TYR A 30 -17.24 1.98 5.79
N ASP A 31 -16.95 1.15 6.80
CA ASP A 31 -15.83 1.36 7.73
C ASP A 31 -14.52 0.91 7.06
N PRO A 32 -13.59 1.84 6.75
CA PRO A 32 -12.30 1.53 6.14
C PRO A 32 -11.43 0.55 6.96
N ASN A 33 -11.71 0.40 8.25
CA ASN A 33 -10.97 -0.49 9.14
C ASN A 33 -11.40 -1.96 9.01
N GLU A 34 -12.57 -2.28 8.44
CA GLU A 34 -13.05 -3.67 8.27
C GLU A 34 -12.11 -4.48 7.36
N ALA A 35 -11.66 -3.93 6.24
CA ALA A 35 -10.69 -4.58 5.34
C ALA A 35 -9.28 -4.65 5.93
N ALA A 36 -8.89 -3.66 6.75
CA ALA A 36 -7.55 -3.56 7.33
C ALA A 36 -7.26 -4.61 8.41
N GLN A 37 -8.30 -5.22 8.97
CA GLN A 37 -8.16 -6.20 10.06
C GLN A 37 -7.72 -7.58 9.58
N HIS A 38 -7.66 -7.84 8.26
CA HIS A 38 -7.33 -9.15 7.68
C HIS A 38 -8.03 -10.32 8.41
N LEU A 39 -9.31 -10.13 8.79
CA LEU A 39 -10.09 -11.06 9.62
C LEU A 39 -10.17 -12.49 9.04
N TYR A 40 -9.84 -12.66 7.76
CA TYR A 40 -9.71 -13.96 7.10
C TYR A 40 -8.47 -14.76 7.51
N LEU A 41 -7.50 -14.17 8.24
CA LEU A 41 -6.26 -14.83 8.67
C LEU A 41 -6.31 -15.37 10.12
N SER A 42 -7.34 -15.04 10.91
CA SER A 42 -7.25 -15.07 12.37
C SER A 42 -7.79 -16.33 13.07
N SER A 43 -8.06 -17.42 12.37
CA SER A 43 -8.52 -18.65 13.03
C SER A 43 -7.38 -19.67 13.19
N LEU A 44 -7.11 -20.03 14.46
CA LEU A 44 -6.35 -21.20 14.97
C LEU A 44 -4.86 -20.95 15.27
N GLY A 45 -4.53 -20.54 16.50
CA GLY A 45 -3.17 -20.59 17.04
C GLY A 45 -2.97 -19.89 18.39
N THR A 46 -1.85 -20.16 19.06
CA THR A 46 -1.45 -19.49 20.32
C THR A 46 -0.66 -18.22 20.00
N LEU A 47 -1.17 -17.06 20.39
CA LEU A 47 -0.55 -15.76 20.12
C LEU A 47 0.41 -15.35 21.25
N SER A 48 1.60 -14.90 20.88
CA SER A 48 2.58 -14.27 21.77
C SER A 48 3.07 -12.94 21.19
N TYR A 49 3.29 -11.97 22.08
CA TYR A 49 3.83 -10.65 21.75
C TYR A 49 5.31 -10.57 22.13
N ARG A 50 6.07 -9.79 21.36
CA ARG A 50 7.50 -9.56 21.53
C ARG A 50 7.74 -8.05 21.58
N ASP A 51 8.63 -7.63 22.47
CA ASP A 51 9.08 -6.23 22.52
C ASP A 51 9.95 -5.91 21.32
N THR A 52 9.79 -4.71 20.78
CA THR A 52 10.65 -4.20 19.71
C THR A 52 12.04 -3.95 20.27
N THR A 53 13.07 -4.51 19.64
CA THR A 53 14.45 -4.22 20.00
C THR A 53 14.91 -2.88 19.43
N ASP A 54 16.04 -2.38 19.94
CA ASP A 54 16.69 -1.19 19.41
C ASP A 54 17.14 -1.37 17.96
N LEU A 55 17.35 -0.23 17.29
CA LEU A 55 17.92 -0.18 15.95
C LEU A 55 19.37 -0.61 15.99
N ILE A 56 19.81 -1.29 14.92
CA ILE A 56 21.18 -1.74 14.76
C ILE A 56 22.01 -0.62 14.12
N GLU A 57 23.22 -0.40 14.60
CA GLU A 57 24.11 0.62 14.05
C GLU A 57 24.40 0.37 12.56
N PRO A 58 24.27 1.39 11.69
CA PRO A 58 24.61 1.26 10.27
C PRO A 58 26.05 0.79 10.06
N GLY A 59 26.23 -0.08 9.07
CA GLY A 59 27.51 -0.72 8.76
C GLY A 59 27.77 -2.03 9.52
N THR A 60 26.98 -2.33 10.55
CA THR A 60 27.06 -3.61 11.28
C THR A 60 26.62 -4.78 10.42
N GLU A 61 27.36 -5.88 10.48
CA GLU A 61 26.99 -7.14 9.86
C GLU A 61 26.30 -8.05 10.87
N VAL A 62 25.11 -8.54 10.52
CA VAL A 62 24.28 -9.39 11.38
C VAL A 62 23.76 -10.59 10.62
N LYS A 63 23.60 -11.72 11.32
CA LYS A 63 22.95 -12.91 10.78
C LYS A 63 21.49 -12.92 11.18
N VAL A 64 20.60 -12.97 10.20
CA VAL A 64 19.15 -12.94 10.42
C VAL A 64 18.45 -13.98 9.56
N MET A 65 17.29 -14.43 10.02
CA MET A 65 16.37 -15.21 9.19
C MET A 65 15.69 -14.26 8.20
N VAL A 66 15.74 -14.58 6.92
CA VAL A 66 15.25 -13.70 5.84
C VAL A 66 14.17 -14.39 5.02
N PHE A 67 13.00 -13.75 4.93
CA PHE A 67 11.89 -14.19 4.09
C PHE A 67 12.03 -13.61 2.68
N LEU A 68 11.79 -14.45 1.67
CA LEU A 68 11.77 -14.10 0.26
C LEU A 68 10.31 -13.91 -0.14
N VAL A 69 9.94 -12.69 -0.50
CA VAL A 69 8.55 -12.29 -0.76
C VAL A 69 8.40 -11.74 -2.17
N GLU A 70 7.26 -11.99 -2.82
CA GLU A 70 6.99 -11.44 -4.15
C GLU A 70 6.54 -9.98 -4.10
N THR A 71 6.08 -9.52 -2.94
CA THR A 71 5.63 -8.14 -2.76
C THR A 71 6.76 -7.23 -2.30
N MET A 72 6.72 -5.99 -2.78
CA MET A 72 7.66 -4.96 -2.35
C MET A 72 7.47 -4.63 -0.86
N VAL A 73 8.55 -4.72 -0.08
CA VAL A 73 8.58 -4.35 1.33
C VAL A 73 9.39 -3.07 1.49
N LEU A 74 8.82 -2.08 2.18
CA LEU A 74 9.49 -0.82 2.51
C LEU A 74 9.55 -0.64 4.05
N PRO A 75 10.51 0.14 4.57
CA PRO A 75 10.56 0.48 6.00
C PRO A 75 9.25 1.10 6.53
N PHE A 76 9.04 0.91 7.84
CA PHE A 76 7.90 1.39 8.64
C PHE A 76 6.57 0.70 8.32
N GLU A 77 6.62 -0.56 7.88
CA GLU A 77 5.46 -1.40 7.59
C GLU A 77 5.48 -2.69 8.43
N GLU A 78 4.30 -3.17 8.84
CA GLU A 78 4.16 -4.51 9.40
C GLU A 78 3.90 -5.52 8.29
N ILE A 79 4.73 -6.56 8.22
CA ILE A 79 4.61 -7.62 7.23
C ILE A 79 4.23 -8.93 7.94
N PRO A 80 3.02 -9.46 7.69
CA PRO A 80 2.64 -10.77 8.18
C PRO A 80 3.22 -11.88 7.29
N VAL A 81 3.66 -12.97 7.90
CA VAL A 81 4.12 -14.19 7.24
C VAL A 81 3.38 -15.37 7.81
N ASN A 82 2.90 -16.27 6.97
CA ASN A 82 2.22 -17.50 7.39
C ASN A 82 2.91 -18.70 6.74
N VAL A 83 3.60 -19.49 7.54
CA VAL A 83 4.34 -20.69 7.12
C VAL A 83 3.53 -21.93 7.50
N THR A 84 3.37 -22.85 6.56
CA THR A 84 2.70 -24.15 6.74
C THR A 84 3.69 -25.30 6.60
N GLY A 85 3.43 -26.43 7.27
CA GLY A 85 4.26 -27.63 7.17
C GLY A 85 5.56 -27.63 7.98
N VAL A 86 6.00 -26.48 8.49
CA VAL A 86 7.20 -26.35 9.35
C VAL A 86 6.79 -25.86 10.73
N MET A 87 7.16 -26.60 11.79
CA MET A 87 6.80 -26.23 13.16
C MET A 87 7.63 -25.05 13.67
N TYR A 88 7.05 -24.23 14.55
CA TYR A 88 7.74 -23.06 15.10
C TYR A 88 9.03 -23.46 15.83
N GLU A 89 9.06 -24.61 16.53
CA GLU A 89 10.24 -25.06 17.26
C GLU A 89 11.47 -25.21 16.37
N GLU A 90 11.29 -25.61 15.10
CA GLU A 90 12.38 -25.85 14.14
C GLU A 90 13.13 -24.56 13.77
N VAL A 91 12.41 -23.43 13.75
CA VAL A 91 12.95 -22.11 13.38
C VAL A 91 13.19 -21.21 14.57
N SER A 92 12.67 -21.57 15.76
CA SER A 92 12.69 -20.76 16.98
C SER A 92 14.08 -20.24 17.35
N GLN A 93 15.13 -21.04 17.13
CA GLN A 93 16.52 -20.67 17.40
C GLN A 93 17.01 -19.47 16.56
N TYR A 94 16.52 -19.31 15.33
CA TYR A 94 16.91 -18.21 14.45
C TYR A 94 16.14 -16.91 14.75
N LEU A 95 15.02 -17.02 15.49
CA LEU A 95 14.13 -15.92 15.85
C LEU A 95 14.39 -15.38 17.26
N GLN A 96 15.31 -15.97 18.03
CA GLN A 96 15.57 -15.62 19.43
C GLN A 96 15.97 -14.15 19.61
N ASN A 97 16.73 -13.61 18.66
CA ASN A 97 17.20 -12.22 18.70
C ASN A 97 16.12 -11.21 18.31
N GLY A 98 14.91 -11.66 17.93
CA GLY A 98 13.79 -10.80 17.56
C GLY A 98 14.00 -10.03 16.24
N GLN A 99 15.03 -10.38 15.46
CA GLN A 99 15.37 -9.73 14.20
C GLN A 99 15.02 -10.65 13.03
N ILE A 100 14.30 -10.11 12.05
CA ILE A 100 13.92 -10.81 10.83
C ILE A 100 14.15 -9.89 9.63
N GLY A 101 14.46 -10.48 8.47
CA GLY A 101 14.64 -9.73 7.23
C GLY A 101 13.61 -10.10 6.16
N PHE A 102 13.40 -9.20 5.22
CA PHE A 102 12.58 -9.41 4.04
C PHE A 102 13.35 -8.98 2.81
N ILE A 103 13.38 -9.85 1.79
CA ILE A 103 13.91 -9.53 0.47
C ILE A 103 12.81 -9.76 -0.54
N THR A 104 12.60 -8.76 -1.41
CA THR A 104 11.66 -8.89 -2.51
C THR A 104 12.31 -9.66 -3.66
N LEU A 105 11.53 -10.55 -4.28
CA LEU A 105 11.90 -11.29 -5.46
C LEU A 105 11.52 -10.48 -6.72
N ALA A 106 12.48 -10.28 -7.62
CA ALA A 106 12.23 -9.74 -8.95
C ALA A 106 11.90 -10.89 -9.90
N MET A 107 10.76 -10.79 -10.59
CA MET A 107 10.45 -11.68 -11.72
C MET A 107 11.24 -11.24 -12.95
N HIS A 108 11.88 -12.18 -13.65
CA HIS A 108 12.45 -11.89 -14.97
C HIS A 108 11.33 -11.60 -15.99
N ASP A 109 11.64 -10.73 -16.97
CA ASP A 109 10.73 -10.37 -18.07
C ASP A 109 10.29 -11.59 -18.92
N ASP A 110 11.06 -12.69 -18.87
CA ASP A 110 10.78 -13.95 -19.56
C ASP A 110 9.96 -14.96 -18.73
N GLY A 111 9.63 -14.62 -17.47
CA GLY A 111 8.87 -15.45 -16.54
C GLY A 111 9.60 -16.73 -16.08
N SER A 112 10.89 -16.88 -16.35
CA SER A 112 11.61 -18.14 -16.19
C SER A 112 12.31 -18.32 -14.84
N SER A 113 12.57 -17.22 -14.11
CA SER A 113 13.20 -17.26 -12.78
C SER A 113 12.95 -16.00 -11.96
N SER A 114 12.96 -16.16 -10.64
CA SER A 114 12.85 -15.06 -9.68
C SER A 114 14.22 -14.83 -9.04
N ILE A 115 14.79 -13.63 -9.19
CA ILE A 115 16.05 -13.25 -8.55
C ILE A 115 15.76 -12.44 -7.29
N ALA A 116 16.40 -12.80 -6.19
CA ALA A 116 16.34 -12.03 -4.95
C ALA A 116 17.09 -10.70 -5.10
N HIS A 117 16.45 -9.60 -4.73
CA HIS A 117 17.11 -8.30 -4.70
C HIS A 117 18.27 -8.26 -3.69
N ASN A 118 19.27 -7.41 -3.96
CA ASN A 118 20.45 -7.27 -3.10
C ASN A 118 20.20 -6.39 -1.87
N VAL A 119 19.16 -5.54 -1.91
CA VAL A 119 18.73 -4.71 -0.79
C VAL A 119 17.39 -5.22 -0.26
N GLY A 120 17.32 -5.38 1.05
CA GLY A 120 16.14 -5.82 1.76
C GLY A 120 15.83 -4.93 2.97
N VAL A 121 14.82 -5.31 3.73
CA VAL A 121 14.35 -4.57 4.91
C VAL A 121 14.45 -5.45 6.15
N LEU A 122 15.16 -4.95 7.15
CA LEU A 122 15.26 -5.51 8.49
C LEU A 122 14.06 -5.04 9.33
N GLY A 123 13.46 -5.98 10.05
CA GLY A 123 12.35 -5.73 10.95
C GLY A 123 12.49 -6.44 12.29
N ASN A 124 11.76 -5.92 13.26
CA ASN A 124 11.61 -6.54 14.57
C ASN A 124 10.41 -7.48 14.55
N LEU A 125 10.59 -8.69 15.06
CA LEU A 125 9.49 -9.63 15.29
C LEU A 125 8.61 -9.10 16.43
N THR A 126 7.35 -8.78 16.14
CA THR A 126 6.40 -8.22 17.13
C THR A 126 5.39 -9.25 17.61
N ARG A 127 4.97 -10.17 16.73
CA ARG A 127 3.95 -11.18 17.02
C ARG A 127 4.35 -12.55 16.47
N VAL A 128 4.09 -13.59 17.25
CA VAL A 128 4.23 -14.99 16.85
C VAL A 128 2.91 -15.71 17.16
N ILE A 129 2.36 -16.40 16.17
CA ILE A 129 1.16 -17.22 16.27
C ILE A 129 1.57 -18.65 15.96
N ASP A 130 1.60 -19.48 16.98
CA ASP A 130 1.93 -20.89 16.87
C ASP A 130 0.69 -21.71 16.47
N LYS A 131 0.78 -22.51 15.39
CA LYS A 131 -0.34 -23.25 14.81
C LYS A 131 -0.04 -24.74 14.82
N ASN A 132 -1.08 -25.57 14.82
CA ASN A 132 -0.92 -27.03 14.78
C ASN A 132 -0.19 -27.55 13.52
N ASN A 133 -0.23 -26.78 12.42
CA ASN A 133 0.43 -27.13 11.15
C ASN A 133 1.18 -25.92 10.58
N GLY A 134 2.09 -25.35 11.36
CA GLY A 134 2.89 -24.21 10.92
C GLY A 134 2.98 -23.10 11.96
N PHE A 135 3.34 -21.90 11.53
CA PHE A 135 3.37 -20.71 12.36
C PHE A 135 3.10 -19.46 11.54
N ALA A 136 2.64 -18.40 12.19
CA ALA A 136 2.60 -17.07 11.59
C ALA A 136 3.41 -16.07 12.41
N LEU A 137 4.09 -15.16 11.72
CA LEU A 137 4.90 -14.09 12.30
C LEU A 137 4.40 -12.74 11.80
N VAL A 138 4.60 -11.70 12.60
CA VAL A 138 4.47 -10.32 12.13
C VAL A 138 5.76 -9.57 12.44
N GLY A 139 6.36 -9.00 11.40
CA GLY A 139 7.56 -8.19 11.50
C GLY A 139 7.29 -6.72 11.27
N LEU A 140 7.67 -5.85 12.21
CA LEU A 140 7.72 -4.40 12.00
C LEU A 140 9.03 -4.03 11.31
N CYS A 141 8.98 -3.75 10.02
CA CYS A 141 10.12 -3.37 9.18
C CYS A 141 10.57 -1.94 9.51
N ARG A 142 11.88 -1.70 9.69
CA ARG A 142 12.41 -0.39 10.14
C ARG A 142 13.70 0.06 9.47
N GLN A 143 14.63 -0.84 9.15
CA GLN A 143 15.93 -0.48 8.61
C GLN A 143 16.21 -1.21 7.30
N ARG A 144 17.04 -0.62 6.44
CA ARG A 144 17.49 -1.31 5.23
C ARG A 144 18.72 -2.14 5.50
N PHE A 145 18.93 -3.19 4.72
CA PHE A 145 20.18 -3.93 4.69
C PHE A 145 20.59 -4.29 3.26
N ALA A 146 21.89 -4.50 3.07
CA ALA A 146 22.44 -5.14 1.88
C ALA A 146 22.83 -6.60 2.19
N VAL A 147 22.56 -7.49 1.24
CA VAL A 147 23.01 -8.88 1.30
C VAL A 147 24.53 -8.93 1.15
N VAL A 148 25.23 -9.59 2.08
CA VAL A 148 26.70 -9.71 2.04
C VAL A 148 27.13 -10.97 1.28
N ASN A 149 26.41 -12.08 1.46
CA ASN A 149 26.72 -13.37 0.85
C ASN A 149 25.64 -13.78 -0.15
N GLU A 150 26.05 -14.40 -1.27
CA GLU A 150 25.09 -14.93 -2.25
C GLU A 150 24.10 -15.92 -1.63
N ILE A 151 22.83 -15.76 -1.99
CA ILE A 151 21.76 -16.68 -1.61
C ILE A 151 21.87 -17.92 -2.50
N ARG A 152 22.33 -19.04 -1.92
CA ARG A 152 22.43 -20.31 -2.64
C ARG A 152 21.08 -21.00 -2.67
N HIS A 153 20.70 -21.58 -3.81
CA HIS A 153 19.43 -22.32 -3.95
C HIS A 153 19.24 -23.40 -2.87
N GLU A 154 20.30 -24.11 -2.48
CA GLU A 154 20.26 -25.16 -1.44
C GLU A 154 19.92 -24.63 -0.04
N SER A 155 20.12 -23.34 0.20
CA SER A 155 19.84 -22.69 1.48
C SER A 155 18.40 -22.18 1.60
N ILE A 156 17.67 -22.16 0.48
CA ILE A 156 16.27 -21.73 0.44
C ILE A 156 15.41 -22.87 0.99
N ARG A 157 14.58 -22.53 1.96
CA ARG A 157 13.50 -23.36 2.49
C ARG A 157 12.18 -22.82 1.97
N THR A 158 11.21 -23.70 1.78
CA THR A 158 9.89 -23.37 1.25
C THR A 158 8.85 -24.18 2.03
N SER A 159 7.72 -23.55 2.35
CA SER A 159 6.58 -24.26 2.96
C SER A 159 5.79 -25.09 1.95
N ASP A 160 5.06 -26.08 2.44
CA ASP A 160 4.43 -27.11 1.61
C ASP A 160 3.25 -26.59 0.77
N ASP A 161 2.35 -25.78 1.37
CA ASP A 161 1.05 -25.44 0.75
C ASP A 161 0.94 -23.99 0.25
N ILE A 162 1.53 -23.04 0.97
CA ILE A 162 1.61 -21.63 0.59
C ILE A 162 3.09 -21.37 0.37
N VAL A 163 3.52 -20.97 -0.82
CA VAL A 163 4.96 -20.86 -1.16
C VAL A 163 5.59 -19.63 -0.48
N VAL A 164 5.76 -19.69 0.85
CA VAL A 164 6.64 -18.78 1.56
C VAL A 164 8.02 -19.41 1.52
N SER A 165 9.00 -18.66 1.00
CA SER A 165 10.38 -19.10 0.97
C SER A 165 11.24 -18.26 1.92
N TRP A 166 12.26 -18.86 2.52
CA TRP A 166 13.16 -18.16 3.43
C TRP A 166 14.56 -18.77 3.50
N VAL A 167 15.48 -18.03 4.11
CA VAL A 167 16.84 -18.43 4.43
C VAL A 167 17.03 -18.31 5.94
N ASN A 168 17.39 -19.41 6.61
CA ASN A 168 17.47 -19.47 8.08
C ASN A 168 18.49 -18.49 8.68
N SER A 169 19.63 -18.28 8.01
CA SER A 169 20.71 -17.45 8.53
C SER A 169 21.49 -16.81 7.37
N LEU A 170 21.04 -15.63 6.96
CA LEU A 170 21.69 -14.81 5.94
C LEU A 170 22.52 -13.72 6.62
N LEU A 171 23.78 -13.55 6.18
CA LEU A 171 24.63 -12.44 6.62
C LEU A 171 24.25 -11.19 5.83
N VAL A 172 23.84 -10.15 6.55
CA VAL A 172 23.40 -8.88 5.98
C VAL A 172 24.13 -7.73 6.65
N LYS A 173 24.32 -6.64 5.92
CA LYS A 173 24.93 -5.40 6.42
C LYS A 173 23.89 -4.30 6.52
N VAL A 174 23.70 -3.73 7.70
CA VAL A 174 22.71 -2.67 7.92
C VAL A 174 23.13 -1.41 7.18
N LEU A 175 22.22 -0.81 6.43
CA LEU A 175 22.45 0.39 5.62
C LEU A 175 21.99 1.65 6.37
N PRO A 176 22.67 2.80 6.19
CA PRO A 176 22.24 4.06 6.76
C PRO A 176 21.08 4.67 5.97
N ASP A 177 20.23 5.44 6.64
CA ASP A 177 19.35 6.42 5.98
C ASP A 177 19.84 7.81 6.37
N THR A 178 20.18 8.65 5.40
CA THR A 178 20.64 10.01 5.69
C THR A 178 19.44 10.93 5.83
N GLU A 179 19.35 11.59 6.98
CA GLU A 179 18.41 12.69 7.14
C GLU A 179 18.76 13.83 6.16
N PRO A 180 17.75 14.56 5.66
CA PRO A 180 18.00 15.64 4.73
C PRO A 180 18.96 16.70 5.28
N ASN A 181 19.88 17.16 4.43
CA ASN A 181 21.01 17.98 4.84
C ASN A 181 20.60 19.40 5.32
N VAL A 182 21.45 19.96 6.17
CA VAL A 182 21.25 21.11 7.07
C VAL A 182 21.34 22.48 6.36
N LEU A 183 21.48 22.52 5.02
CA LEU A 183 21.80 23.74 4.27
C LEU A 183 20.82 24.90 4.51
N MET A 184 19.58 24.62 4.91
CA MET A 184 18.57 25.61 5.28
C MET A 184 17.94 25.38 6.66
N MET A 185 18.62 24.65 7.56
CA MET A 185 18.16 24.34 8.92
C MET A 185 18.62 25.34 9.99
N ASP A 186 18.80 26.63 9.65
CA ASP A 186 18.91 27.67 10.69
C ASP A 186 17.53 27.90 11.33
N GLN A 187 17.36 27.40 12.55
CA GLN A 187 16.15 27.59 13.36
C GLN A 187 16.27 28.74 14.37
N SER A 188 17.23 29.64 14.21
CA SER A 188 17.27 30.85 15.01
C SER A 188 15.97 31.63 14.86
N SER A 189 15.57 32.32 15.93
CA SER A 189 14.36 33.14 15.95
C SER A 189 14.38 34.25 14.87
N THR A 190 15.56 34.62 14.38
CA THR A 190 15.77 35.52 13.26
C THR A 190 15.33 34.89 11.94
N VAL A 191 15.79 33.67 11.66
CA VAL A 191 15.55 32.98 10.38
C VAL A 191 14.17 32.32 10.34
N ALA A 192 13.64 31.92 11.49
CA ALA A 192 12.30 31.32 11.61
C ALA A 192 11.15 32.23 11.08
N LYS A 193 11.39 33.54 10.98
CA LYS A 193 10.42 34.51 10.44
C LYS A 193 10.28 34.44 8.92
N TYR A 194 11.34 34.04 8.22
CA TYR A 194 11.36 33.94 6.77
C TYR A 194 10.86 32.56 6.32
N LYS A 195 10.03 32.53 5.29
CA LYS A 195 9.47 31.31 4.69
C LYS A 195 9.65 31.33 3.17
N GLY A 196 9.66 30.16 2.54
CA GLY A 196 9.70 30.03 1.09
C GLY A 196 10.87 30.78 0.44
N ASP A 197 10.56 31.62 -0.55
CA ASP A 197 11.57 32.38 -1.31
C ASP A 197 12.38 33.36 -0.46
N ASP A 198 11.75 34.05 0.48
CA ASP A 198 12.46 34.99 1.37
C ASP A 198 13.51 34.27 2.21
N ARG A 199 13.17 33.05 2.66
CA ARG A 199 14.11 32.20 3.39
C ARG A 199 15.26 31.80 2.47
N ARG A 200 14.98 31.35 1.25
CA ARG A 200 16.01 30.96 0.28
C ARG A 200 16.95 32.13 -0.04
N GLN A 201 16.43 33.32 -0.30
CA GLN A 201 17.23 34.52 -0.55
C GLN A 201 18.12 34.87 0.65
N TYR A 202 17.61 34.71 1.87
CA TYR A 202 18.41 34.90 3.07
C TYR A 202 19.62 33.94 3.13
N PHE A 203 19.40 32.64 2.86
CA PHE A 203 20.49 31.65 2.83
C PHE A 203 21.45 31.87 1.65
N GLU A 204 20.95 32.29 0.49
CA GLU A 204 21.76 32.66 -0.68
C GLU A 204 22.70 33.80 -0.33
N TYR A 205 22.19 34.85 0.32
CA TYR A 205 23.00 35.97 0.78
C TYR A 205 24.01 35.58 1.88
N LEU A 206 23.57 34.78 2.86
CA LEU A 206 24.39 34.42 4.02
C LEU A 206 25.56 33.50 3.66
N TYR A 207 25.32 32.51 2.79
CA TYR A 207 26.30 31.47 2.47
C TYR A 207 26.89 31.60 1.07
N GLY A 208 26.41 32.53 0.24
CA GLY A 208 26.83 32.66 -1.16
C GLY A 208 26.47 31.44 -2.01
N ILE A 209 25.47 30.66 -1.59
CA ILE A 209 25.03 29.45 -2.29
C ILE A 209 24.04 29.86 -3.39
N PRO A 210 24.25 29.47 -4.66
CA PRO A 210 23.30 29.76 -5.73
C PRO A 210 21.87 29.31 -5.40
N SER A 211 20.89 30.17 -5.64
CA SER A 211 19.46 29.87 -5.43
C SER A 211 19.03 28.50 -5.95
N GLN A 212 19.50 28.08 -7.13
CA GLN A 212 19.16 26.78 -7.72
C GLN A 212 19.55 25.59 -6.82
N ILE A 213 20.66 25.68 -6.09
CA ILE A 213 21.09 24.64 -5.14
C ILE A 213 20.17 24.63 -3.93
N LEU A 214 19.75 25.80 -3.44
CA LEU A 214 18.80 25.92 -2.34
C LEU A 214 17.42 25.36 -2.72
N TYR A 215 16.92 25.65 -3.91
CA TYR A 215 15.65 25.09 -4.42
C TYR A 215 15.68 23.57 -4.50
N THR A 216 16.75 23.01 -5.05
CA THR A 216 16.88 21.55 -5.21
C THR A 216 17.11 20.81 -3.90
N ASN A 217 17.47 21.53 -2.82
CA ASN A 217 17.66 20.99 -1.48
C ASN A 217 16.55 21.41 -0.49
N ASP A 218 15.46 22.02 -0.96
CA ASP A 218 14.37 22.49 -0.12
C ASP A 218 13.40 21.37 0.27
N VAL A 219 13.73 20.66 1.34
CA VAL A 219 12.92 19.57 1.90
C VAL A 219 11.50 20.04 2.21
N SER A 220 11.35 21.25 2.78
CA SER A 220 10.04 21.80 3.15
C SER A 220 9.19 22.09 1.93
N TYR A 221 9.78 22.58 0.84
CA TYR A 221 9.10 22.74 -0.44
C TYR A 221 8.60 21.40 -1.00
N PHE A 222 9.45 20.37 -1.06
CA PHE A 222 9.03 19.09 -1.64
C PHE A 222 8.01 18.35 -0.77
N THR A 223 8.21 18.30 0.54
CA THR A 223 7.24 17.70 1.48
C THR A 223 5.90 18.45 1.47
N GLY A 224 5.92 19.78 1.44
CA GLY A 224 4.70 20.60 1.34
C GLY A 224 3.92 20.35 0.04
N ASN A 225 4.62 20.23 -1.09
CA ASN A 225 3.99 19.90 -2.37
C ASN A 225 3.42 18.48 -2.41
N LEU A 226 4.13 17.51 -1.84
CA LEU A 226 3.61 16.15 -1.69
C LEU A 226 2.37 16.13 -0.79
N ILE A 227 2.37 16.83 0.34
CA ILE A 227 1.19 16.95 1.21
C ILE A 227 0.01 17.54 0.44
N LYS A 228 0.22 18.62 -0.30
CA LYS A 228 -0.82 19.23 -1.15
C LYS A 228 -1.33 18.28 -2.24
N TRP A 229 -0.47 17.42 -2.78
CA TRP A 229 -0.88 16.43 -3.76
C TRP A 229 -1.71 15.31 -3.12
N PHE A 230 -1.27 14.82 -1.96
CA PHE A 230 -1.94 13.76 -1.21
C PHE A 230 -3.23 14.20 -0.50
N SER A 231 -3.45 15.51 -0.31
CA SER A 231 -4.69 16.03 0.29
C SER A 231 -5.95 15.74 -0.53
N LYS A 232 -5.79 15.28 -1.78
CA LYS A 232 -6.87 14.77 -2.62
C LYS A 232 -7.41 13.41 -2.14
N PHE A 233 -6.60 12.65 -1.41
CA PHE A 233 -6.88 11.26 -1.04
C PHE A 233 -6.96 11.02 0.47
N PHE A 234 -6.35 11.90 1.27
CA PHE A 234 -6.23 11.75 2.71
C PHE A 234 -6.62 13.03 3.44
N SER A 235 -7.09 12.87 4.67
CA SER A 235 -7.37 14.01 5.54
C SER A 235 -6.09 14.76 5.93
N GLU A 236 -6.22 16.06 6.16
CA GLU A 236 -5.11 16.91 6.59
C GLU A 236 -4.46 16.40 7.88
N GLN A 237 -5.27 15.93 8.84
CA GLN A 237 -4.77 15.36 10.09
C GLN A 237 -3.89 14.14 9.85
N LYS A 238 -4.26 13.25 8.92
CA LYS A 238 -3.44 12.08 8.60
C LYS A 238 -2.08 12.51 8.02
N LEU A 239 -2.09 13.43 7.06
CA LEU A 239 -0.86 13.90 6.41
C LEU A 239 0.08 14.58 7.41
N LYS A 240 -0.49 15.35 8.34
CA LYS A 240 0.26 15.94 9.45
C LYS A 240 0.88 14.88 10.35
N ASN A 241 0.10 13.88 10.77
CA ASN A 241 0.59 12.78 11.60
C ASN A 241 1.72 12.00 10.92
N GLU A 242 1.64 11.75 9.61
CA GLU A 242 2.71 11.06 8.88
C GLU A 242 3.99 11.90 8.78
N LEU A 243 3.88 13.22 8.63
CA LEU A 243 5.05 14.11 8.63
C LEU A 243 5.68 14.24 10.02
N GLU A 244 4.86 14.25 11.09
CA GLU A 244 5.31 14.34 12.49
C GLU A 244 6.13 13.12 12.94
N LYS A 245 5.98 11.96 12.28
CA LYS A 245 6.84 10.78 12.49
C LYS A 245 8.28 10.97 12.02
N GLY A 246 8.56 12.07 11.31
CA GLY A 246 9.88 12.42 10.79
C GLY A 246 10.00 12.22 9.27
N VAL A 247 10.91 12.97 8.66
CA VAL A 247 11.01 13.07 7.20
C VAL A 247 11.44 11.74 6.55
N VAL A 248 12.28 10.96 7.23
CA VAL A 248 12.70 9.62 6.77
C VAL A 248 11.47 8.71 6.68
N SER A 249 10.71 8.59 7.76
CA SER A 249 9.46 7.81 7.79
C SER A 249 8.47 8.30 6.73
N PHE A 250 8.29 9.62 6.61
CA PHE A 250 7.43 10.22 5.61
C PHE A 250 7.83 9.84 4.19
N SER A 251 9.14 9.85 3.87
CA SER A 251 9.63 9.51 2.53
C SER A 251 9.28 8.07 2.11
N TYR A 252 9.34 7.11 3.04
CA TYR A 252 8.94 5.72 2.78
C TYR A 252 7.42 5.55 2.74
N TRP A 253 6.69 6.27 3.60
CA TRP A 253 5.23 6.31 3.53
C TRP A 253 4.76 6.82 2.16
N VAL A 254 5.40 7.86 1.63
CA VAL A 254 5.15 8.38 0.28
C VAL A 254 5.50 7.32 -0.78
N ALA A 255 6.68 6.71 -0.71
CA ALA A 255 7.11 5.69 -1.67
C ALA A 255 6.13 4.50 -1.75
N ARG A 256 5.58 4.08 -0.61
CA ARG A 256 4.55 3.04 -0.52
C ARG A 256 3.19 3.52 -1.03
N SER A 257 2.82 4.75 -0.73
CA SER A 257 1.52 5.31 -1.11
C SER A 257 1.43 5.68 -2.58
N LEU A 258 2.56 5.97 -3.24
CA LEU A 258 2.56 6.28 -4.65
C LEU A 258 2.21 5.04 -5.48
N PRO A 259 1.31 5.17 -6.47
CA PRO A 259 0.88 4.04 -7.31
C PRO A 259 1.90 3.75 -8.42
N ILE A 260 3.17 3.62 -8.07
CA ILE A 260 4.33 3.38 -8.96
C ILE A 260 4.70 1.89 -9.01
N ASP A 261 5.52 1.48 -9.99
CA ASP A 261 5.89 0.07 -10.16
C ASP A 261 6.93 -0.40 -9.13
N ASN A 262 7.05 -1.72 -8.99
CA ASN A 262 8.01 -2.33 -8.07
C ASN A 262 9.46 -1.98 -8.43
N SER A 263 9.79 -1.75 -9.71
CA SER A 263 11.15 -1.31 -10.09
C SER A 263 11.47 0.06 -9.50
N MET A 264 10.55 1.00 -9.56
CA MET A 264 10.69 2.34 -9.00
C MET A 264 10.66 2.32 -7.46
N LYS A 265 9.78 1.52 -6.86
CA LYS A 265 9.77 1.33 -5.39
C LYS A 265 11.10 0.72 -4.91
N TYR A 266 11.66 -0.23 -5.65
CA TYR A 266 12.97 -0.81 -5.35
C TYR A 266 14.09 0.23 -5.45
N LYS A 267 14.10 1.08 -6.49
CA LYS A 267 15.05 2.20 -6.57
C LYS A 267 14.94 3.16 -5.39
N MET A 268 13.72 3.43 -4.91
CA MET A 268 13.49 4.24 -3.71
C MET A 268 13.97 3.54 -2.41
N LEU A 269 13.95 2.20 -2.38
CA LEU A 269 14.52 1.39 -1.30
C LEU A 269 16.05 1.42 -1.36
N GLU A 270 16.68 1.37 -2.53
CA GLU A 270 18.13 1.45 -2.68
C GLU A 270 18.68 2.84 -2.30
N GLU A 271 17.92 3.90 -2.62
CA GLU A 271 18.28 5.28 -2.31
C GLU A 271 18.49 5.47 -0.81
N TYR A 272 19.65 6.01 -0.41
CA TYR A 272 19.97 6.29 0.99
C TYR A 272 19.62 7.72 1.41
N SER A 273 19.51 8.63 0.44
CA SER A 273 19.17 10.01 0.64
C SER A 273 17.67 10.22 0.76
N THR A 274 17.22 10.63 1.95
CA THR A 274 15.82 10.95 2.21
C THR A 274 15.33 12.08 1.30
N LEU A 275 16.19 13.08 1.03
CA LEU A 275 15.86 14.18 0.13
C LEU A 275 15.65 13.68 -1.29
N ASP A 276 16.56 12.87 -1.83
CA ASP A 276 16.45 12.36 -3.19
C ASP A 276 15.22 11.48 -3.36
N ARG A 277 14.90 10.63 -2.37
CA ARG A 277 13.66 9.85 -2.34
C ARG A 277 12.41 10.75 -2.46
N ILE A 278 12.37 11.85 -1.69
CA ILE A 278 11.27 12.84 -1.72
C ILE A 278 11.22 13.60 -3.05
N VAL A 279 12.36 13.99 -3.61
CA VAL A 279 12.44 14.70 -4.89
C VAL A 279 11.94 13.82 -6.03
N VAL A 280 12.39 12.56 -6.09
CA VAL A 280 11.94 11.58 -7.08
C VAL A 280 10.45 11.33 -6.93
N ALA A 281 9.96 11.15 -5.69
CA ALA A 281 8.54 11.00 -5.41
C ALA A 281 7.72 12.19 -5.91
N TRP A 282 8.13 13.43 -5.61
CA TRP A 282 7.44 14.64 -6.06
C TRP A 282 7.41 14.76 -7.58
N LYS A 283 8.57 14.63 -8.24
CA LYS A 283 8.67 14.70 -9.70
C LYS A 283 7.78 13.66 -10.39
N THR A 284 7.65 12.48 -9.78
CA THR A 284 6.78 11.42 -10.28
C THR A 284 5.30 11.77 -10.07
N ALA A 285 4.93 12.21 -8.86
CA ALA A 285 3.55 12.59 -8.52
C ALA A 285 3.03 13.77 -9.36
N GLN A 286 3.89 14.76 -9.64
CA GLN A 286 3.53 15.95 -10.42
C GLN A 286 3.10 15.61 -11.86
N ARG A 287 3.68 14.57 -12.45
CA ARG A 287 3.47 14.17 -13.85
C ARG A 287 2.47 13.02 -14.00
N MET A 288 1.93 12.53 -12.89
CA MET A 288 1.00 11.42 -12.86
C MET A 288 -0.42 11.90 -13.15
N ASN A 289 -1.02 11.37 -14.21
CA ASN A 289 -2.33 11.80 -14.66
C ASN A 289 -3.31 10.64 -14.83
N SER A 290 -2.87 9.53 -15.43
CA SER A 290 -3.75 8.40 -15.73
C SER A 290 -3.03 7.05 -15.66
N PHE A 291 -3.84 5.98 -15.66
CA PHE A 291 -3.37 4.61 -15.58
C PHE A 291 -3.85 3.85 -16.80
N ALA A 292 -2.92 3.15 -17.46
CA ALA A 292 -3.19 2.38 -18.67
C ALA A 292 -3.02 0.88 -18.43
N CYS A 293 -3.65 0.06 -19.26
CA CYS A 293 -3.40 -1.39 -19.26
C CYS A 293 -1.96 -1.67 -19.72
N VAL A 294 -1.25 -2.54 -19.00
CA VAL A 294 0.14 -2.90 -19.33
C VAL A 294 0.28 -3.49 -20.74
N ASP A 295 -0.72 -4.25 -21.20
CA ASP A 295 -0.64 -4.96 -22.49
C ASP A 295 -1.06 -4.07 -23.67
N CYS A 296 -2.24 -3.46 -23.62
CA CYS A 296 -2.78 -2.70 -24.76
C CYS A 296 -2.50 -1.19 -24.68
N LYS A 297 -1.93 -0.69 -23.58
CA LYS A 297 -1.58 0.73 -23.37
C LYS A 297 -2.76 1.70 -23.37
N GLU A 298 -3.99 1.20 -23.45
CA GLU A 298 -5.19 2.05 -23.33
C GLU A 298 -5.39 2.52 -21.89
N VAL A 299 -5.66 3.82 -21.73
CA VAL A 299 -6.03 4.43 -20.45
C VAL A 299 -7.31 3.80 -19.90
N LYS A 300 -7.26 3.36 -18.66
CA LYS A 300 -8.37 2.72 -17.94
C LYS A 300 -8.99 3.62 -16.89
N PHE A 301 -8.26 4.51 -16.23
CA PHE A 301 -8.82 5.48 -15.28
C PHE A 301 -7.82 6.62 -15.02
N ARG A 302 -8.29 7.71 -14.38
CA ARG A 302 -7.45 8.86 -14.03
C ARG A 302 -7.07 8.83 -12.55
N ILE A 303 -6.02 9.57 -12.22
CA ILE A 303 -5.56 9.73 -10.83
C ILE A 303 -6.65 10.27 -9.90
N ASN A 304 -7.52 11.15 -10.40
CA ASN A 304 -8.64 11.71 -9.63
C ASN A 304 -9.78 10.72 -9.41
N ASP A 305 -9.80 9.58 -10.11
CA ASP A 305 -10.78 8.53 -9.89
C ASP A 305 -10.31 7.57 -8.78
N ILE A 306 -9.06 7.65 -8.32
CA ILE A 306 -8.56 6.86 -7.20
C ILE A 306 -9.14 7.40 -5.90
N PHE A 307 -9.56 6.49 -5.03
CA PHE A 307 -9.95 6.78 -3.66
C PHE A 307 -9.42 5.70 -2.73
N THR A 308 -9.45 5.96 -1.43
CA THR A 308 -8.87 5.10 -0.41
C THR A 308 -9.98 4.35 0.31
N VAL A 309 -10.12 3.06 0.03
CA VAL A 309 -11.00 2.19 0.84
C VAL A 309 -10.33 1.78 2.15
N MET A 310 -9.00 1.83 2.21
CA MET A 310 -8.20 1.60 3.41
C MET A 310 -7.58 2.91 3.91
N PRO A 311 -7.55 3.16 5.23
CA PRO A 311 -7.10 4.45 5.76
C PRO A 311 -5.57 4.62 5.71
N SER A 312 -4.78 3.58 5.38
CA SER A 312 -3.32 3.59 5.51
C SER A 312 -2.55 4.08 4.26
N ASN A 313 -2.87 3.60 3.06
CA ASN A 313 -2.23 4.00 1.79
C ASN A 313 -3.22 4.02 0.61
N LEU A 314 -2.78 4.46 -0.58
CA LEU A 314 -3.59 4.41 -1.82
C LEU A 314 -3.79 2.99 -2.36
N SER A 315 -2.88 2.08 -2.03
CA SER A 315 -3.01 0.65 -2.31
C SER A 315 -3.01 -0.18 -1.03
N ALA A 316 -3.59 -1.36 -1.14
CA ALA A 316 -3.56 -2.38 -0.10
C ALA A 316 -3.21 -3.73 -0.71
N GLN A 317 -2.57 -4.58 0.09
CA GLN A 317 -2.25 -5.95 -0.30
C GLN A 317 -3.35 -6.89 0.18
N PHE A 318 -3.85 -7.72 -0.71
CA PHE A 318 -4.87 -8.72 -0.41
C PHE A 318 -4.40 -10.09 -0.87
N VAL A 319 -4.72 -11.13 -0.12
CA VAL A 319 -4.36 -12.51 -0.47
C VAL A 319 -5.62 -13.24 -0.92
N ASN A 320 -5.57 -13.89 -2.07
CA ASN A 320 -6.68 -14.72 -2.52
C ASN A 320 -6.65 -16.11 -1.84
N PRO A 321 -7.74 -16.89 -1.89
CA PRO A 321 -7.79 -18.23 -1.29
C PRO A 321 -6.74 -19.22 -1.78
N HIS A 322 -6.12 -18.96 -2.94
CA HIS A 322 -5.06 -19.77 -3.53
C HIS A 322 -3.66 -19.29 -3.13
N GLY A 323 -3.55 -18.29 -2.24
CA GLY A 323 -2.28 -17.79 -1.70
C GLY A 323 -1.61 -16.68 -2.52
N TYR A 324 -2.20 -16.22 -3.63
CA TYR A 324 -1.60 -15.13 -4.42
C TYR A 324 -1.86 -13.77 -3.78
N VAL A 325 -0.79 -12.98 -3.66
CA VAL A 325 -0.83 -11.61 -3.14
C VAL A 325 -1.12 -10.63 -4.28
N HIS A 326 -2.14 -9.81 -4.10
CA HIS A 326 -2.53 -8.75 -5.02
C HIS A 326 -2.39 -7.39 -4.33
N GLU A 327 -1.42 -6.58 -4.76
CA GLU A 327 -1.47 -5.14 -4.51
C GLU A 327 -2.59 -4.53 -5.36
N MET A 328 -3.53 -3.85 -4.71
CA MET A 328 -4.74 -3.34 -5.35
C MET A 328 -4.97 -1.88 -5.04
N PHE A 329 -5.40 -1.13 -6.05
CA PHE A 329 -5.92 0.24 -5.95
C PHE A 329 -7.44 0.21 -6.05
N THR A 330 -8.08 1.20 -5.44
CA THR A 330 -9.53 1.38 -5.55
C THR A 330 -9.85 2.61 -6.38
N SER A 331 -10.76 2.45 -7.35
CA SER A 331 -11.19 3.53 -8.24
C SER A 331 -12.70 3.59 -8.36
N HIS A 332 -13.24 4.80 -8.46
CA HIS A 332 -14.67 5.04 -8.70
C HIS A 332 -15.08 4.81 -10.16
N LYS A 333 -14.15 4.98 -11.10
CA LYS A 333 -14.47 4.95 -12.53
C LYS A 333 -13.40 4.20 -13.31
N MET A 334 -13.84 3.44 -14.30
CA MET A 334 -12.96 2.76 -15.24
C MET A 334 -13.56 2.77 -16.65
N TYR A 335 -12.70 2.76 -17.67
CA TYR A 335 -13.04 2.83 -19.08
C TYR A 335 -12.52 1.59 -19.82
N GLY A 336 -13.25 1.14 -20.85
CA GLY A 336 -12.80 0.05 -21.73
C GLY A 336 -12.56 -1.26 -20.98
N ILE A 337 -13.48 -1.60 -20.09
CA ILE A 337 -13.46 -2.79 -19.23
C ILE A 337 -14.71 -3.65 -19.47
N ARG A 338 -14.62 -4.95 -19.20
CA ARG A 338 -15.74 -5.90 -19.27
C ARG A 338 -15.79 -6.76 -18.02
N VAL A 339 -17.00 -7.00 -17.52
CA VAL A 339 -17.24 -7.98 -16.45
C VAL A 339 -17.33 -9.37 -17.07
N SER A 340 -16.51 -10.31 -16.61
CA SER A 340 -16.38 -11.64 -17.21
C SER A 340 -16.80 -12.79 -16.31
N SER A 341 -17.30 -12.51 -15.10
CA SER A 341 -17.85 -13.53 -14.19
C SER A 341 -19.20 -13.10 -13.63
N HIS A 342 -19.91 -14.05 -13.07
CA HIS A 342 -21.03 -13.77 -12.15
C HIS A 342 -20.50 -13.10 -10.88
N SER A 343 -21.38 -12.36 -10.21
CA SER A 343 -21.05 -11.76 -8.91
C SER A 343 -21.03 -12.81 -7.82
N SER A 344 -20.07 -12.71 -6.90
CA SER A 344 -19.92 -13.60 -5.75
C SER A 344 -19.63 -12.81 -4.48
N LEU A 345 -20.20 -13.25 -3.35
CA LEU A 345 -19.83 -12.77 -2.02
C LEU A 345 -18.72 -13.61 -1.38
N GLN A 346 -18.42 -14.77 -1.97
CA GLN A 346 -17.46 -15.73 -1.43
C GLN A 346 -16.05 -15.11 -1.43
N ASP A 347 -15.34 -15.19 -0.30
CA ASP A 347 -13.95 -14.71 -0.17
C ASP A 347 -13.75 -13.23 -0.55
N SER A 348 -14.78 -12.39 -0.38
CA SER A 348 -14.67 -10.96 -0.67
C SER A 348 -13.74 -10.26 0.31
N TRP A 349 -12.79 -9.50 -0.22
CA TRP A 349 -11.89 -8.67 0.57
C TRP A 349 -12.55 -7.43 1.19
N PHE A 350 -13.73 -7.06 0.69
CA PHE A 350 -14.54 -5.97 1.24
C PHE A 350 -15.84 -6.56 1.77
N PRO A 351 -15.96 -6.77 3.09
CA PRO A 351 -17.16 -7.34 3.70
C PRO A 351 -18.43 -6.63 3.23
N GLY A 352 -19.44 -7.42 2.86
CA GLY A 352 -20.70 -6.95 2.31
C GLY A 352 -20.68 -6.61 0.83
N TYR A 353 -19.53 -6.44 0.18
CA TYR A 353 -19.48 -6.24 -1.27
C TYR A 353 -19.37 -7.57 -2.01
N SER A 354 -20.21 -7.75 -3.01
CA SER A 354 -20.05 -8.82 -4.00
C SER A 354 -19.03 -8.41 -5.06
N TRP A 355 -18.22 -9.34 -5.55
CA TRP A 355 -17.18 -9.09 -6.54
C TRP A 355 -17.41 -9.86 -7.84
N SER A 356 -16.97 -9.28 -8.96
CA SER A 356 -16.95 -9.94 -10.28
C SER A 356 -15.61 -9.68 -10.96
N ILE A 357 -15.09 -10.67 -11.69
CA ILE A 357 -13.84 -10.56 -12.45
C ILE A 357 -13.99 -9.51 -13.55
N LEU A 358 -12.97 -8.68 -13.69
CA LEU A 358 -12.94 -7.55 -14.59
C LEU A 358 -11.71 -7.63 -15.51
N ASN A 359 -11.99 -7.66 -16.80
CA ASN A 359 -10.99 -7.79 -17.86
C ASN A 359 -10.93 -6.53 -18.71
N CYS A 360 -9.78 -6.28 -19.34
CA CYS A 360 -9.65 -5.28 -20.39
C CYS A 360 -10.55 -5.66 -21.57
N ASN A 361 -11.34 -4.73 -22.08
CA ASN A 361 -12.21 -5.00 -23.22
C ASN A 361 -11.43 -5.25 -24.52
N THR A 362 -10.21 -4.70 -24.62
CA THR A 362 -9.37 -4.75 -25.84
C THR A 362 -8.47 -5.97 -25.89
N CYS A 363 -7.64 -6.21 -24.86
CA CYS A 363 -6.69 -7.32 -24.83
C CYS A 363 -7.12 -8.50 -23.96
N LEU A 364 -8.27 -8.42 -23.29
CA LEU A 364 -8.80 -9.46 -22.41
C LEU A 364 -7.96 -9.77 -21.16
N ARG A 365 -6.83 -9.07 -20.94
CA ARG A 365 -6.04 -9.18 -19.70
C ARG A 365 -6.91 -8.94 -18.48
N HIS A 366 -6.71 -9.75 -17.45
CA HIS A 366 -7.28 -9.50 -16.13
C HIS A 366 -6.79 -8.17 -15.57
N ILE A 367 -7.72 -7.29 -15.19
CA ILE A 367 -7.43 -5.96 -14.63
C ILE A 367 -7.75 -5.91 -13.14
N GLY A 368 -8.71 -6.70 -12.67
CA GLY A 368 -9.08 -6.76 -11.26
C GLY A 368 -10.55 -7.15 -11.08
N TRP A 369 -11.25 -6.46 -10.19
CA TRP A 369 -12.59 -6.84 -9.76
C TRP A 369 -13.54 -5.64 -9.67
N LEU A 370 -14.81 -5.88 -9.99
CA LEU A 370 -15.92 -4.96 -9.75
C LEU A 370 -16.57 -5.31 -8.42
N PHE A 371 -16.61 -4.36 -7.48
CA PHE A 371 -17.29 -4.52 -6.20
C PHE A 371 -18.63 -3.80 -6.21
N LYS A 372 -19.69 -4.46 -5.73
CA LYS A 372 -21.06 -3.93 -5.64
C LYS A 372 -21.73 -4.23 -4.32
N ASN A 373 -22.36 -3.22 -3.74
CA ASN A 373 -23.29 -3.31 -2.62
C ASN A 373 -24.35 -2.21 -2.77
N ASN A 374 -25.64 -2.55 -2.72
CA ASN A 374 -26.71 -1.56 -2.93
C ASN A 374 -27.08 -0.76 -1.66
N ARG A 375 -26.44 -1.06 -0.53
CA ARG A 375 -26.73 -0.51 0.80
C ARG A 375 -25.56 0.25 1.43
N ARG A 376 -24.40 0.27 0.77
CA ARG A 376 -23.16 0.87 1.29
C ARG A 376 -22.58 1.84 0.28
N GLN A 377 -22.10 2.99 0.74
CA GLN A 377 -21.35 3.91 -0.11
C GLN A 377 -19.84 3.59 -0.09
N PRO A 378 -19.16 3.55 -1.25
CA PRO A 378 -19.74 3.70 -2.60
C PRO A 378 -20.48 2.43 -3.07
N ASN A 379 -21.68 2.59 -3.63
CA ASN A 379 -22.50 1.44 -4.08
C ASN A 379 -21.78 0.51 -5.09
N THR A 380 -20.86 1.08 -5.86
CA THR A 380 -20.03 0.35 -6.81
C THR A 380 -18.66 1.00 -6.89
N PHE A 381 -17.62 0.16 -6.91
CA PHE A 381 -16.25 0.60 -7.17
C PHE A 381 -15.43 -0.51 -7.80
N TYR A 382 -14.22 -0.17 -8.24
CA TYR A 382 -13.31 -1.07 -8.91
C TYR A 382 -12.07 -1.31 -8.06
N GLY A 383 -11.73 -2.57 -7.83
CA GLY A 383 -10.43 -2.96 -7.29
C GLY A 383 -9.50 -3.35 -8.44
N VAL A 384 -8.42 -2.62 -8.64
CA VAL A 384 -7.51 -2.78 -9.79
C VAL A 384 -6.18 -3.35 -9.32
N THR A 385 -5.76 -4.49 -9.88
CA THR A 385 -4.47 -5.08 -9.52
C THR A 385 -3.31 -4.30 -10.13
N ARG A 386 -2.29 -4.00 -9.32
CA ARG A 386 -1.09 -3.25 -9.74
C ARG A 386 -0.42 -3.85 -10.96
N GLN A 387 -0.39 -5.17 -11.08
CA GLN A 387 0.31 -5.89 -12.15
C GLN A 387 -0.35 -5.75 -13.53
N ALA A 388 -1.59 -5.26 -13.58
CA ALA A 388 -2.35 -5.11 -14.81
C ALA A 388 -2.31 -3.68 -15.39
N ILE A 389 -1.82 -2.72 -14.60
CA ILE A 389 -1.80 -1.31 -14.96
C ILE A 389 -0.40 -0.69 -14.87
N GLU A 390 -0.18 0.35 -15.66
CA GLU A 390 1.02 1.18 -15.58
C GLU A 390 0.62 2.65 -15.48
N VAL A 391 1.48 3.43 -14.84
CA VAL A 391 1.31 4.87 -14.72
C VAL A 391 1.65 5.51 -16.06
N VAL A 392 0.73 6.29 -16.60
CA VAL A 392 1.03 7.19 -17.72
C VAL A 392 1.56 8.48 -17.14
N ILE A 393 2.86 8.69 -17.35
CA ILE A 393 3.57 9.90 -16.94
C ILE A 393 3.65 10.84 -18.13
N ASP A 394 3.03 12.01 -18.04
CA ASP A 394 3.06 12.99 -19.11
C ASP A 394 4.51 13.46 -19.33
N LYS A 395 4.92 13.64 -20.60
CA LYS A 395 6.26 14.21 -20.91
C LYS A 395 6.37 15.59 -20.28
N PRO A 396 7.57 16.01 -19.81
CA PRO A 396 7.75 17.39 -19.40
C PRO A 396 7.34 18.29 -20.57
N VAL A 397 6.52 19.29 -20.28
CA VAL A 397 6.38 20.42 -21.20
C VAL A 397 7.78 21.01 -21.28
N GLU A 398 8.42 20.94 -22.45
CA GLU A 398 9.65 21.69 -22.68
C GLU A 398 9.28 23.16 -22.45
N GLU A 399 9.76 23.73 -21.35
CA GLU A 399 9.66 25.17 -21.11
C GLU A 399 10.54 25.83 -22.19
N GLU A 400 9.89 26.38 -23.23
CA GLU A 400 10.53 27.21 -24.26
C GLU A 400 11.14 28.49 -23.68
#